data_AF-A0A3P3VYN3-F1
#
_entry.id   AF-A0A3P3VYN3-F1
#
_cell.length_a   1.000
_cell.length_b   1.000
_cell.length_c   1.000
_cell.angle_alpha   90.00
_cell.angle_beta   90.00
_cell.angle_gamma   90.00
#
_symmetry.space_group_name_H-M   'P 1'
#
loop_
_entity.id
_entity.type
_entity.pdbx_description
1 polymer ?
#
loop_
_entity_poly.entity_id
_entity_poly.type
_entity_poly.pdbx_seq_one_letter_code
_entity_poly.pdbx_strand_id
1 'polypeptide(L)'
;MKNINYINKIISLLLIFVIISSCNDFTNQVGKVINAEKSKYYHYGNQDKHAVFYYSNAFLGDTPRKMENVDKDTFEVISETWAKDKNSFYFKNLKVTNVDYQTFKVESKTLKKLDNTTSNYRENLLKDKNNVYRLGETYLLKDSIKLEIVENAEPESYELIGKQAANFWSKDKNQVFFNYKKFDGDQNSFELLSDYFAKDKDNLYFIEFNSSLKEKVNTNELKVLNPFYIRTNSNVYFFKDNELNKFALNDFKTIKVFDSNKLWIKADDKLYVYGELYTLDGLDYKNFESLNNYYFSDGKAIYYSEFNSLELNKVTNNVSSFSSIKNSPYAKDHKNVYYKDKIIVDADPKTFKYDDENEIVQDAKGEFSFDLKQKKYVRKQK
;
A
#
# COMPACT_ATOMS: atom_id res chain seq x y z
N MET A 1 -21.10 -48.67 -31.48
CA MET A 1 -21.01 -47.86 -30.25
C MET A 1 -19.90 -48.25 -29.26
N LYS A 2 -19.25 -49.44 -29.34
CA LYS A 2 -18.18 -49.79 -28.38
C LYS A 2 -16.76 -49.25 -28.70
N ASN A 3 -16.46 -48.85 -29.95
CA ASN A 3 -15.11 -48.38 -30.32
C ASN A 3 -14.86 -46.87 -30.09
N ILE A 4 -15.90 -46.04 -29.96
CA ILE A 4 -15.74 -44.58 -29.74
C ILE A 4 -15.30 -44.27 -28.30
N ASN A 5 -15.75 -45.06 -27.32
CA ASN A 5 -15.39 -44.87 -25.91
C ASN A 5 -13.95 -45.26 -25.58
N TYR A 6 -13.33 -46.15 -26.35
CA TYR A 6 -11.92 -46.52 -26.15
C TYR A 6 -10.97 -45.45 -26.72
N ILE A 7 -11.31 -44.88 -27.88
CA ILE A 7 -10.55 -43.79 -28.50
C ILE A 7 -10.63 -42.52 -27.64
N ASN A 8 -11.80 -42.18 -27.10
CA ASN A 8 -11.95 -41.02 -26.22
C ASN A 8 -11.22 -41.19 -24.87
N LYS A 9 -11.12 -42.42 -24.31
CA LYS A 9 -10.31 -42.68 -23.12
C LYS A 9 -8.80 -42.60 -23.40
N ILE A 10 -8.35 -43.07 -24.56
CA ILE A 10 -6.94 -42.99 -24.98
C ILE A 10 -6.54 -41.54 -25.26
N ILE A 11 -7.39 -40.75 -25.92
CA ILE A 11 -7.16 -39.31 -26.15
C ILE A 11 -7.14 -38.54 -24.82
N SER A 12 -8.05 -38.86 -23.88
CA SER A 12 -8.07 -38.22 -22.55
C SER A 12 -6.87 -38.60 -21.67
N LEU A 13 -6.36 -39.85 -21.76
CA LEU A 13 -5.12 -40.24 -21.08
C LEU A 13 -3.87 -39.64 -21.72
N LEU A 14 -3.82 -39.51 -23.05
CA LEU A 14 -2.74 -38.83 -23.77
C LEU A 14 -2.69 -37.33 -23.42
N LEU A 15 -3.84 -36.65 -23.31
CA LEU A 15 -3.89 -35.27 -22.85
C LEU A 15 -3.38 -35.12 -21.40
N ILE A 16 -3.73 -36.03 -20.50
CA ILE A 16 -3.26 -36.01 -19.11
C ILE A 16 -1.74 -36.31 -19.02
N PHE A 17 -1.22 -37.23 -19.84
CA PHE A 17 0.23 -37.51 -19.89
C PHE A 17 1.04 -36.35 -20.49
N VAL A 18 0.51 -35.64 -21.48
CA VAL A 18 1.15 -34.44 -22.05
C VAL A 18 1.17 -33.29 -21.04
N ILE A 19 0.14 -33.15 -20.21
CA ILE A 19 0.08 -32.12 -19.14
C ILE A 19 1.06 -32.46 -17.99
N ILE A 20 1.23 -33.75 -17.64
CA ILE A 20 2.17 -34.16 -16.58
C ILE A 20 3.64 -34.16 -17.08
N SER A 21 3.90 -34.51 -18.35
CA SER A 21 5.24 -34.39 -18.95
C SER A 21 5.67 -32.93 -19.07
N SER A 22 4.76 -32.04 -19.50
CA SER A 22 5.08 -30.61 -19.63
C SER A 22 5.26 -29.89 -18.29
N CYS A 23 4.64 -30.33 -17.19
CA CYS A 23 5.01 -29.78 -15.87
C CYS A 23 6.40 -30.25 -15.40
N ASN A 24 6.78 -31.51 -15.67
CA ASN A 24 8.07 -32.07 -15.26
C ASN A 24 9.25 -31.59 -16.12
N ASP A 25 9.06 -31.37 -17.43
CA ASP A 25 10.13 -30.94 -18.33
C ASP A 25 10.54 -29.48 -18.10
N PHE A 26 9.65 -28.63 -17.59
CA PHE A 26 9.92 -27.19 -17.41
C PHE A 26 10.64 -26.87 -16.10
N THR A 27 10.35 -27.57 -15.00
CA THR A 27 11.15 -27.45 -13.76
C THR A 27 12.55 -28.05 -13.92
N ASN A 28 12.73 -28.98 -14.86
CA ASN A 28 14.01 -29.60 -15.16
C ASN A 28 14.98 -28.70 -15.96
N GLN A 29 14.52 -27.60 -16.55
CA GLN A 29 15.37 -26.68 -17.34
C GLN A 29 16.18 -25.71 -16.46
N VAL A 30 15.64 -25.35 -15.29
CA VAL A 30 16.23 -24.35 -14.40
C VAL A 30 17.14 -25.03 -13.38
N GLY A 31 18.38 -24.60 -13.34
CA GLY A 31 19.40 -25.05 -12.39
C GLY A 31 19.55 -24.09 -11.21
N LYS A 32 20.79 -24.03 -10.68
CA LYS A 32 21.11 -23.25 -9.50
C LYS A 32 20.88 -21.75 -9.71
N VAL A 33 20.42 -21.09 -8.64
CA VAL A 33 20.37 -19.63 -8.54
C VAL A 33 21.77 -19.05 -8.74
N ILE A 34 21.89 -17.98 -9.52
CA ILE A 34 23.16 -17.35 -9.87
C ILE A 34 23.73 -16.55 -8.70
N ASN A 35 22.90 -15.72 -8.07
CA ASN A 35 23.30 -14.93 -6.89
C ASN A 35 22.09 -14.69 -5.98
N ALA A 36 21.92 -15.56 -4.98
CA ALA A 36 20.76 -15.55 -4.08
C ALA A 36 20.70 -14.32 -3.15
N GLU A 37 21.82 -13.64 -2.91
CA GLU A 37 21.85 -12.41 -2.11
C GLU A 37 21.20 -11.23 -2.86
N LYS A 38 21.40 -11.16 -4.18
CA LYS A 38 20.85 -10.10 -5.02
C LYS A 38 19.51 -10.46 -5.66
N SER A 39 19.31 -11.72 -6.05
CA SER A 39 18.07 -12.18 -6.67
C SER A 39 17.89 -13.70 -6.56
N LYS A 40 16.71 -14.12 -6.13
CA LYS A 40 16.28 -15.52 -6.19
C LYS A 40 15.72 -15.94 -7.55
N TYR A 41 15.71 -15.03 -8.54
CA TYR A 41 14.99 -15.22 -9.81
C TYR A 41 15.90 -15.53 -11.01
N TYR A 42 17.21 -15.32 -10.90
CA TYR A 42 18.15 -15.62 -12.00
C TYR A 42 18.84 -16.96 -11.76
N HIS A 43 18.80 -17.84 -12.76
CA HIS A 43 19.29 -19.21 -12.65
C HIS A 43 20.11 -19.61 -13.87
N TYR A 44 21.11 -20.47 -13.67
CA TYR A 44 21.74 -21.17 -14.79
C TYR A 44 20.85 -22.29 -15.31
N GLY A 45 20.97 -22.63 -16.59
CA GLY A 45 20.32 -23.82 -17.14
C GLY A 45 20.88 -25.12 -16.55
N ASN A 46 19.99 -26.09 -16.32
CA ASN A 46 20.37 -27.42 -15.83
C ASN A 46 20.87 -28.32 -16.97
N GLN A 47 20.18 -28.31 -18.11
CA GLN A 47 20.56 -29.08 -19.31
C GLN A 47 21.51 -28.29 -20.22
N ASP A 48 21.13 -27.07 -20.58
CA ASP A 48 21.98 -26.14 -21.32
C ASP A 48 22.85 -25.35 -20.34
N LYS A 49 24.10 -25.78 -20.19
CA LYS A 49 25.05 -25.15 -19.27
C LYS A 49 25.44 -23.73 -19.67
N HIS A 50 25.12 -23.26 -20.88
CA HIS A 50 25.35 -21.87 -21.30
C HIS A 50 24.11 -20.98 -21.14
N ALA A 51 22.94 -21.56 -20.87
CA ALA A 51 21.72 -20.80 -20.70
C ALA A 51 21.64 -20.09 -19.34
N VAL A 52 20.98 -18.93 -19.35
CA VAL A 52 20.50 -18.21 -18.18
C VAL A 52 18.97 -18.09 -18.29
N PHE A 53 18.30 -18.26 -17.16
CA PHE A 53 16.84 -18.16 -17.04
C PHE A 53 16.47 -17.12 -16.00
N TYR A 54 15.37 -16.39 -16.26
CA TYR A 54 14.68 -15.59 -15.26
C TYR A 54 13.37 -16.28 -14.86
N TYR A 55 13.11 -16.33 -13.56
CA TYR A 55 11.97 -17.05 -13.01
C TYR A 55 11.44 -16.39 -11.73
N SER A 56 10.38 -15.58 -11.85
CA SER A 56 9.84 -14.78 -10.74
C SER A 56 8.95 -15.52 -9.75
N ASN A 57 8.18 -16.53 -10.17
CA ASN A 57 7.23 -17.17 -9.26
C ASN A 57 6.75 -18.57 -9.70
N ALA A 58 7.41 -19.60 -9.18
CA ALA A 58 6.98 -20.98 -9.37
C ALA A 58 5.56 -21.29 -8.84
N PHE A 59 5.16 -20.63 -7.76
CA PHE A 59 3.91 -20.92 -7.05
C PHE A 59 2.64 -20.49 -7.80
N LEU A 60 2.74 -19.57 -8.77
CA LEU A 60 1.61 -19.08 -9.56
C LEU A 60 1.56 -19.69 -10.98
N GLY A 61 2.42 -20.66 -11.27
CA GLY A 61 2.49 -21.29 -12.59
C GLY A 61 3.20 -20.46 -13.65
N ASP A 62 4.05 -19.48 -13.27
CA ASP A 62 4.94 -18.84 -14.25
C ASP A 62 5.84 -19.91 -14.87
N THR A 63 6.17 -19.76 -16.15
CA THR A 63 7.19 -20.58 -16.81
C THR A 63 8.54 -19.86 -16.75
N PRO A 64 9.63 -20.57 -16.45
CA PRO A 64 10.97 -20.00 -16.56
C PRO A 64 11.22 -19.47 -17.97
N ARG A 65 11.75 -18.25 -18.07
CA ARG A 65 12.03 -17.61 -19.35
C ARG A 65 13.52 -17.67 -19.64
N LYS A 66 13.89 -18.41 -20.70
CA LYS A 66 15.27 -18.40 -21.21
C LYS A 66 15.62 -16.99 -21.66
N MET A 67 16.82 -16.55 -21.31
CA MET A 67 17.35 -15.26 -21.74
C MET A 67 18.12 -15.46 -23.05
N GLU A 68 17.81 -14.65 -24.05
CA GLU A 68 18.39 -14.76 -25.39
C GLU A 68 19.74 -14.04 -25.49
N ASN A 69 20.71 -14.68 -26.15
CA ASN A 69 22.04 -14.15 -26.46
C ASN A 69 22.85 -13.62 -25.26
N VAL A 70 22.66 -14.23 -24.08
CA VAL A 70 23.42 -13.88 -22.87
C VAL A 70 24.84 -14.40 -22.93
N ASP A 71 25.81 -13.54 -22.62
CA ASP A 71 27.16 -14.00 -22.30
C ASP A 71 27.20 -14.48 -20.85
N LYS A 72 27.12 -15.79 -20.66
CA LYS A 72 27.06 -16.43 -19.35
C LYS A 72 28.28 -16.10 -18.48
N ASP A 73 29.47 -16.11 -19.07
CA ASP A 73 30.72 -16.01 -18.31
C ASP A 73 30.92 -14.62 -17.68
N THR A 74 30.28 -13.61 -18.27
CA THR A 74 30.29 -12.23 -17.76
C THR A 74 28.96 -11.80 -17.14
N PHE A 75 28.02 -12.73 -16.97
CA PHE A 75 26.69 -12.42 -16.43
C PHE A 75 26.75 -12.04 -14.95
N GLU A 76 26.25 -10.86 -14.62
CA GLU A 76 26.20 -10.30 -13.28
C GLU A 76 24.77 -9.91 -12.91
N VAL A 77 24.27 -10.45 -11.80
CA VAL A 77 23.01 -10.01 -11.19
C VAL A 77 23.23 -8.67 -10.51
N ILE A 78 22.36 -7.69 -10.78
CA ILE A 78 22.40 -6.34 -10.17
C ILE A 78 21.37 -6.23 -9.04
N SER A 79 20.13 -6.62 -9.31
CA SER A 79 19.02 -6.63 -8.34
C SER A 79 18.03 -7.75 -8.67
N GLU A 80 16.93 -7.84 -7.94
CA GLU A 80 15.90 -8.86 -8.16
C GLU A 80 15.48 -8.97 -9.63
N THR A 81 15.35 -7.83 -10.32
CA THR A 81 14.84 -7.74 -11.69
C THR A 81 15.84 -7.19 -12.70
N TRP A 82 17.10 -6.95 -12.31
CA TRP A 82 18.11 -6.40 -13.21
C TRP A 82 19.39 -7.21 -13.18
N ALA A 83 19.97 -7.39 -14.37
CA ALA A 83 21.25 -8.03 -14.58
C ALA A 83 21.97 -7.41 -15.78
N LYS A 84 23.23 -7.76 -15.98
CA LYS A 84 23.99 -7.42 -17.18
C LYS A 84 24.95 -8.53 -17.56
N ASP A 85 25.45 -8.48 -18.78
CA ASP A 85 26.67 -9.16 -19.21
C ASP A 85 27.62 -8.14 -19.84
N LYS A 86 28.73 -8.58 -20.44
CA LYS A 86 29.71 -7.67 -21.07
C LYS A 86 29.17 -6.84 -22.24
N ASN A 87 28.01 -7.19 -22.78
CA ASN A 87 27.45 -6.60 -24.00
C ASN A 87 26.13 -5.85 -23.77
N SER A 88 25.35 -6.23 -22.74
CA SER A 88 23.96 -5.81 -22.59
C SER A 88 23.52 -5.74 -21.12
N PHE A 89 22.54 -4.86 -20.86
CA PHE A 89 21.73 -4.90 -19.65
C PHE A 89 20.44 -5.68 -19.91
N TYR A 90 19.87 -6.24 -18.84
CA TYR A 90 18.63 -7.01 -18.88
C TYR A 90 17.71 -6.57 -17.75
N PHE A 91 16.43 -6.37 -18.09
CA PHE A 91 15.35 -6.26 -17.13
C PHE A 91 14.54 -7.56 -17.18
N LYS A 92 14.52 -8.30 -16.08
CA LYS A 92 14.04 -9.69 -16.04
C LYS A 92 14.77 -10.52 -17.09
N ASN A 93 14.05 -11.17 -18.00
CA ASN A 93 14.63 -11.93 -19.11
C ASN A 93 14.90 -11.08 -20.38
N LEU A 94 14.48 -9.82 -20.41
CA LEU A 94 14.44 -9.02 -21.63
C LEU A 94 15.65 -8.09 -21.72
N LYS A 95 16.31 -8.10 -22.88
CA LYS A 95 17.44 -7.22 -23.17
C LYS A 95 16.99 -5.76 -23.21
N VAL A 96 17.75 -4.89 -22.55
CA VAL A 96 17.57 -3.44 -22.57
C VAL A 96 18.31 -2.85 -23.77
N THR A 97 17.63 -1.98 -24.49
CA THR A 97 18.14 -1.26 -25.66
C THR A 97 18.25 0.24 -25.34
N ASN A 98 18.68 1.06 -26.31
CA ASN A 98 18.66 2.53 -26.24
C ASN A 98 19.34 3.20 -25.03
N VAL A 99 20.33 2.55 -24.45
CA VAL A 99 21.18 3.07 -23.37
C VAL A 99 22.65 3.10 -23.79
N ASP A 100 23.43 4.04 -23.28
CA ASP A 100 24.89 4.03 -23.40
C ASP A 100 25.46 2.97 -22.44
N TYR A 101 25.80 1.78 -22.96
CA TYR A 101 26.25 0.64 -22.13
C TYR A 101 27.41 1.00 -21.19
N GLN A 102 28.36 1.81 -21.64
CA GLN A 102 29.57 2.12 -20.86
C GLN A 102 29.28 2.98 -19.65
N THR A 103 28.24 3.81 -19.71
CA THR A 103 27.90 4.76 -18.63
C THR A 103 26.56 4.47 -17.97
N PHE A 104 25.76 3.54 -18.49
CA PHE A 104 24.49 3.15 -17.91
C PHE A 104 24.68 2.44 -16.57
N LYS A 105 23.90 2.88 -15.59
CA LYS A 105 23.89 2.38 -14.23
C LYS A 105 22.46 2.07 -13.82
N VAL A 106 22.34 0.98 -13.08
CA VAL A 106 21.12 0.59 -12.35
C VAL A 106 21.45 0.70 -10.88
N GLU A 107 21.00 1.77 -10.25
CA GLU A 107 21.31 2.05 -8.85
C GLU A 107 20.10 1.72 -7.98
N SER A 108 20.17 0.63 -7.21
CA SER A 108 19.12 0.29 -6.26
C SER A 108 19.15 1.25 -5.07
N LYS A 109 18.08 2.02 -4.89
CA LYS A 109 17.87 2.95 -3.79
C LYS A 109 16.86 2.37 -2.82
N THR A 110 17.24 2.32 -1.54
CA THR A 110 16.28 2.10 -0.46
C THR A 110 15.74 3.46 -0.07
N LEU A 111 14.45 3.67 -0.25
CA LEU A 111 13.81 4.93 0.06
C LEU A 111 12.92 4.76 1.29
N LYS A 112 12.97 5.76 2.18
CA LYS A 112 12.16 5.80 3.39
C LYS A 112 10.75 6.24 3.01
N LYS A 113 9.75 5.55 3.56
CA LYS A 113 8.39 6.07 3.57
C LYS A 113 8.25 7.14 4.65
N LEU A 114 7.42 8.15 4.38
CA LEU A 114 7.28 9.31 5.26
C LEU A 114 6.33 9.05 6.44
N ASP A 115 5.50 8.02 6.36
CA ASP A 115 4.49 7.71 7.37
C ASP A 115 4.92 6.67 8.43
N ASN A 116 6.17 6.21 8.43
CA ASN A 116 6.77 5.27 9.42
C ASN A 116 6.02 3.94 9.68
N THR A 117 4.97 3.59 8.92
CA THR A 117 4.13 2.40 9.21
C THR A 117 4.41 1.17 8.34
N THR A 118 5.33 1.23 7.38
CA THR A 118 5.64 0.10 6.48
C THR A 118 7.14 -0.05 6.19
N SER A 119 7.52 -1.24 5.72
CA SER A 119 8.89 -1.57 5.28
C SER A 119 9.36 -0.62 4.17
N ASN A 120 10.65 -0.23 4.20
CA ASN A 120 11.28 0.54 3.14
C ASN A 120 11.06 -0.15 1.78
N TYR A 121 10.85 0.63 0.72
CA TYR A 121 10.78 0.10 -0.63
C TYR A 121 12.13 0.30 -1.34
N ARG A 122 12.46 -0.66 -2.21
CA ARG A 122 13.60 -0.56 -3.11
C ARG A 122 13.11 -0.12 -4.47
N GLU A 123 13.77 0.87 -5.05
CA GLU A 123 13.54 1.30 -6.43
C GLU A 123 14.87 1.42 -7.15
N ASN A 124 14.90 1.22 -8.47
CA ASN A 124 16.11 1.37 -9.26
C ASN A 124 16.12 2.73 -9.97
N LEU A 125 17.14 3.55 -9.70
CA LEU A 125 17.45 4.70 -10.51
C LEU A 125 18.22 4.25 -11.75
N LEU A 126 17.65 4.52 -12.93
CA LEU A 126 18.19 4.13 -14.22
C LEU A 126 18.74 5.37 -14.92
N LYS A 127 20.05 5.44 -15.13
CA LYS A 127 20.67 6.59 -15.80
C LYS A 127 21.95 6.23 -16.52
N ASP A 128 22.26 6.94 -17.59
CA ASP A 128 23.59 6.98 -18.21
C ASP A 128 24.12 8.42 -18.22
N LYS A 129 25.23 8.68 -18.93
CA LYS A 129 25.82 10.04 -19.00
C LYS A 129 24.92 11.08 -19.67
N ASN A 130 23.93 10.64 -20.47
CA ASN A 130 23.10 11.50 -21.30
C ASN A 130 21.67 11.62 -20.79
N ASN A 131 21.10 10.54 -20.24
CA ASN A 131 19.69 10.48 -19.89
C ASN A 131 19.42 9.79 -18.56
N VAL A 132 18.31 10.19 -17.93
CA VAL A 132 17.62 9.43 -16.89
C VAL A 132 16.47 8.68 -17.55
N TYR A 133 16.18 7.48 -17.06
CA TYR A 133 15.24 6.56 -17.67
C TYR A 133 14.17 6.07 -16.70
N ARG A 134 13.03 5.67 -17.26
CA ARG A 134 11.99 4.88 -16.58
C ARG A 134 11.60 3.66 -17.41
N LEU A 135 11.00 2.68 -16.74
CA LEU A 135 10.28 1.61 -17.42
C LEU A 135 8.95 2.17 -17.95
N GLY A 136 8.66 1.91 -19.23
CA GLY A 136 7.37 2.26 -19.84
C GLY A 136 6.22 1.35 -19.40
N GLU A 137 4.98 1.72 -19.70
CA GLU A 137 3.79 1.00 -19.20
C GLU A 137 3.55 -0.36 -19.91
N THR A 138 4.13 -0.57 -21.10
CA THR A 138 3.84 -1.74 -21.96
C THR A 138 5.07 -2.57 -22.28
N TYR A 139 5.79 -3.08 -21.27
CA TYR A 139 6.95 -3.96 -21.48
C TYR A 139 6.63 -5.47 -21.56
N LEU A 140 5.43 -5.88 -21.13
CA LEU A 140 5.10 -7.30 -20.96
C LEU A 140 4.94 -8.08 -22.28
N LEU A 141 4.86 -7.39 -23.43
CA LEU A 141 4.62 -7.98 -24.76
C LEU A 141 5.80 -7.81 -25.72
N LYS A 142 7.00 -7.47 -25.23
CA LYS A 142 8.14 -7.12 -26.09
C LYS A 142 9.27 -8.12 -25.96
N ASP A 143 9.97 -8.37 -27.06
CA ASP A 143 11.20 -9.17 -27.12
C ASP A 143 12.41 -8.42 -26.52
N SER A 144 12.28 -7.12 -26.33
CA SER A 144 13.29 -6.26 -25.68
C SER A 144 12.63 -5.08 -24.97
N ILE A 145 13.36 -4.50 -24.01
CA ILE A 145 12.96 -3.29 -23.31
C ILE A 145 13.60 -2.08 -23.99
N LYS A 146 12.75 -1.18 -24.47
CA LYS A 146 13.15 0.19 -24.77
C LYS A 146 12.78 1.06 -23.57
N LEU A 147 13.75 1.66 -22.90
CA LEU A 147 13.49 2.55 -21.77
C LEU A 147 12.99 3.91 -22.25
N GLU A 148 12.11 4.51 -21.48
CA GLU A 148 11.61 5.86 -21.75
C GLU A 148 12.52 6.89 -21.08
N ILE A 149 12.84 7.96 -21.80
CA ILE A 149 13.66 9.05 -21.28
C ILE A 149 12.80 9.95 -20.39
N VAL A 150 13.33 10.30 -19.23
CA VAL A 150 12.76 11.33 -18.36
C VAL A 150 13.13 12.68 -18.95
N GLU A 151 12.17 13.35 -19.57
CA GLU A 151 12.41 14.58 -20.30
C GLU A 151 12.97 15.69 -19.39
N ASN A 152 13.98 16.40 -19.89
CA ASN A 152 14.65 17.51 -19.21
C ASN A 152 15.36 17.14 -17.88
N ALA A 153 15.52 15.85 -17.58
CA ALA A 153 16.30 15.41 -16.43
C ALA A 153 17.80 15.59 -16.68
N GLU A 154 18.50 16.12 -15.68
CA GLU A 154 19.96 16.20 -15.69
C GLU A 154 20.57 14.98 -14.98
N PRO A 155 21.18 14.01 -15.70
CA PRO A 155 21.52 12.71 -15.15
C PRO A 155 22.54 12.74 -14.01
N GLU A 156 23.50 13.65 -14.04
CA GLU A 156 24.57 13.70 -13.05
C GLU A 156 23.99 14.00 -11.66
N SER A 157 23.13 15.02 -11.57
CA SER A 157 22.51 15.46 -10.32
C SER A 157 21.16 14.80 -9.99
N TYR A 158 20.59 13.98 -10.88
CA TYR A 158 19.30 13.33 -10.63
C TYR A 158 19.35 12.32 -9.48
N GLU A 159 18.44 12.49 -8.52
CA GLU A 159 18.26 11.62 -7.36
C GLU A 159 16.79 11.35 -7.06
N LEU A 160 16.51 10.16 -6.53
CA LEU A 160 15.21 9.81 -5.95
C LEU A 160 15.18 10.32 -4.51
N ILE A 161 14.18 11.13 -4.16
CA ILE A 161 14.06 11.76 -2.84
C ILE A 161 12.95 11.16 -1.97
N GLY A 162 12.03 10.41 -2.58
CA GLY A 162 10.96 9.75 -1.86
C GLY A 162 9.93 9.13 -2.79
N LYS A 163 8.85 8.63 -2.19
CA LYS A 163 7.70 8.08 -2.87
C LYS A 163 6.49 8.45 -2.05
N GLN A 164 5.43 8.70 -2.77
CA GLN A 164 4.15 9.07 -2.23
C GLN A 164 3.11 8.20 -2.92
N ALA A 165 2.42 7.37 -2.13
CA ALA A 165 1.60 6.27 -2.64
C ALA A 165 2.36 5.37 -3.65
N ALA A 166 1.94 5.32 -4.92
CA ALA A 166 2.60 4.54 -5.98
C ALA A 166 3.67 5.33 -6.76
N ASN A 167 3.77 6.65 -6.54
CA ASN A 167 4.52 7.57 -7.39
C ASN A 167 5.82 8.05 -6.76
N PHE A 168 6.85 8.24 -7.58
CA PHE A 168 8.18 8.61 -7.12
C PHE A 168 8.39 10.12 -7.17
N TRP A 169 9.06 10.61 -6.14
CA TRP A 169 9.60 11.96 -6.10
C TRP A 169 11.10 11.90 -6.39
N SER A 170 11.54 12.83 -7.22
CA SER A 170 12.94 13.00 -7.59
C SER A 170 13.26 14.46 -7.80
N LYS A 171 14.54 14.79 -7.79
CA LYS A 171 15.02 16.11 -8.17
C LYS A 171 16.37 15.99 -8.87
N ASP A 172 16.69 17.01 -9.64
CA ASP A 172 18.05 17.27 -10.09
C ASP A 172 18.45 18.69 -9.64
N LYS A 173 19.60 19.19 -10.10
CA LYS A 173 20.07 20.54 -9.74
C LYS A 173 19.18 21.68 -10.26
N ASN A 174 18.27 21.41 -11.20
CA ASN A 174 17.47 22.40 -11.89
C ASN A 174 15.99 22.37 -11.47
N GLN A 175 15.43 21.19 -11.20
CA GLN A 175 13.99 21.03 -10.98
C GLN A 175 13.60 19.81 -10.14
N VAL A 176 12.34 19.81 -9.72
CA VAL A 176 11.66 18.70 -9.05
C VAL A 176 10.88 17.89 -10.08
N PHE A 177 10.76 16.59 -9.83
CA PHE A 177 9.97 15.68 -10.65
C PHE A 177 9.01 14.87 -9.78
N PHE A 178 7.80 14.71 -10.29
CA PHE A 178 6.80 13.81 -9.74
C PHE A 178 6.42 12.78 -10.81
N ASN A 179 6.59 11.50 -10.48
CA ASN A 179 6.38 10.38 -11.39
C ASN A 179 7.07 10.59 -12.76
N TYR A 180 8.35 10.94 -12.73
CA TYR A 180 9.20 11.17 -13.91
C TYR A 180 8.73 12.31 -14.83
N LYS A 181 7.87 13.20 -14.35
CA LYS A 181 7.46 14.41 -15.05
C LYS A 181 7.91 15.62 -14.26
N LYS A 182 8.24 16.71 -14.95
CA LYS A 182 8.56 17.99 -14.31
C LYS A 182 7.42 18.40 -13.38
N PHE A 183 7.77 18.73 -12.15
CA PHE A 183 6.87 19.23 -11.13
C PHE A 183 7.14 20.71 -10.89
N ASP A 184 6.07 21.50 -10.78
CA ASP A 184 6.17 22.94 -10.53
C ASP A 184 6.34 23.23 -9.03
N GLY A 185 7.55 22.97 -8.53
CA GLY A 185 7.98 23.31 -7.17
C GLY A 185 9.39 23.90 -7.15
N ASP A 186 9.65 24.80 -6.20
CA ASP A 186 10.97 25.40 -6.04
C ASP A 186 12.01 24.36 -5.59
N GLN A 187 12.93 24.01 -6.49
CA GLN A 187 13.88 22.92 -6.32
C GLN A 187 14.76 23.05 -5.06
N ASN A 188 15.13 24.28 -4.68
CA ASN A 188 16.04 24.52 -3.57
C ASN A 188 15.36 24.31 -2.21
N SER A 189 14.07 24.57 -2.12
CA SER A 189 13.29 24.53 -0.88
C SER A 189 12.27 23.40 -0.81
N PHE A 190 12.17 22.57 -1.87
CA PHE A 190 11.20 21.48 -1.92
C PHE A 190 11.47 20.41 -0.86
N GLU A 191 10.44 20.09 -0.08
CA GLU A 191 10.48 19.13 1.02
C GLU A 191 9.22 18.27 1.02
N LEU A 192 9.38 16.95 1.13
CA LEU A 192 8.26 16.04 1.34
C LEU A 192 7.90 16.01 2.83
N LEU A 193 6.61 16.20 3.14
CA LEU A 193 6.12 16.28 4.52
C LEU A 193 5.41 15.00 4.96
N SER A 194 4.66 14.37 4.04
CA SER A 194 3.94 13.11 4.29
C SER A 194 3.61 12.38 2.98
N ASP A 195 2.88 11.27 3.11
CA ASP A 195 2.30 10.54 1.98
C ASP A 195 1.27 11.32 1.17
N TYR A 196 0.89 12.55 1.55
CA TYR A 196 -0.05 13.39 0.78
C TYR A 196 0.37 14.87 0.70
N PHE A 197 1.36 15.30 1.50
CA PHE A 197 1.78 16.69 1.57
C PHE A 197 3.26 16.87 1.20
N ALA A 198 3.55 17.93 0.45
CA ALA A 198 4.89 18.47 0.26
C ALA A 198 4.84 19.99 0.39
N LYS A 199 6.00 20.64 0.51
CA LYS A 199 6.08 22.11 0.51
C LYS A 199 7.28 22.58 -0.28
N ASP A 200 7.26 23.85 -0.62
CA ASP A 200 8.46 24.62 -0.90
C ASP A 200 8.51 25.88 -0.03
N LYS A 201 9.29 26.90 -0.38
CA LYS A 201 9.40 28.15 0.38
C LYS A 201 8.09 28.98 0.40
N ASP A 202 7.21 28.82 -0.58
CA ASP A 202 6.01 29.64 -0.75
C ASP A 202 4.70 28.85 -0.69
N ASN A 203 4.73 27.56 -1.02
CA ASN A 203 3.53 26.77 -1.28
C ASN A 203 3.50 25.48 -0.46
N LEU A 204 2.29 25.14 -0.02
CA LEU A 204 1.90 23.80 0.38
C LEU A 204 1.35 23.09 -0.85
N TYR A 205 1.79 21.85 -1.07
CA TYR A 205 1.30 20.96 -2.12
C TYR A 205 0.47 19.84 -1.50
N PHE A 206 -0.70 19.60 -2.07
CA PHE A 206 -1.46 18.37 -1.86
C PHE A 206 -1.34 17.49 -3.10
N ILE A 207 -1.07 16.21 -2.90
CA ILE A 207 -0.83 15.28 -4.00
C ILE A 207 -1.75 14.08 -3.86
N GLU A 208 -2.53 13.82 -4.91
CA GLU A 208 -3.38 12.64 -5.01
C GLU A 208 -3.16 11.94 -6.35
N PHE A 209 -2.68 10.70 -6.31
CA PHE A 209 -2.35 9.94 -7.53
C PHE A 209 -1.51 10.76 -8.52
N ASN A 210 -2.11 11.22 -9.61
CA ASN A 210 -1.46 11.94 -10.71
C ASN A 210 -1.82 13.44 -10.74
N SER A 211 -2.56 13.94 -9.76
CA SER A 211 -2.90 15.35 -9.62
C SER A 211 -2.18 15.96 -8.43
N SER A 212 -1.93 17.26 -8.53
CA SER A 212 -1.44 18.05 -7.41
C SER A 212 -2.15 19.39 -7.38
N LEU A 213 -2.54 19.82 -6.20
CA LEU A 213 -2.99 21.17 -5.93
C LEU A 213 -1.94 21.87 -5.08
N LYS A 214 -1.88 23.19 -5.18
CA LYS A 214 -1.01 23.98 -4.32
C LYS A 214 -1.69 25.23 -3.81
N GLU A 215 -1.31 25.63 -2.62
CA GLU A 215 -1.74 26.90 -2.04
C GLU A 215 -0.58 27.63 -1.41
N LYS A 216 -0.55 28.94 -1.64
CA LYS A 216 0.46 29.83 -1.08
C LYS A 216 0.19 30.02 0.41
N VAL A 217 1.16 29.63 1.23
CA VAL A 217 1.06 29.70 2.70
C VAL A 217 2.41 30.07 3.31
N ASN A 218 2.44 30.46 4.58
CA ASN A 218 3.70 30.56 5.33
C ASN A 218 4.20 29.16 5.68
N THR A 219 5.11 28.61 4.86
CA THR A 219 5.49 27.20 4.95
C THR A 219 6.34 26.86 6.18
N ASN A 220 6.88 27.86 6.87
CA ASN A 220 7.56 27.72 8.15
C ASN A 220 6.62 27.37 9.31
N GLU A 221 5.31 27.58 9.15
CA GLU A 221 4.31 27.26 10.16
C GLU A 221 3.71 25.86 9.99
N LEU A 222 4.05 25.16 8.91
CA LEU A 222 3.40 23.92 8.55
C LEU A 222 3.70 22.81 9.58
N LYS A 223 2.65 22.16 10.06
CA LYS A 223 2.70 21.00 10.95
C LYS A 223 1.76 19.93 10.45
N VAL A 224 2.30 18.78 10.08
CA VAL A 224 1.52 17.59 9.72
C VAL A 224 0.83 17.08 10.99
N LEU A 225 -0.51 16.96 10.94
CA LEU A 225 -1.30 16.41 12.03
C LEU A 225 -1.44 14.91 11.86
N ASN A 226 -1.75 14.47 10.64
CA ASN A 226 -1.80 13.08 10.22
C ASN A 226 -1.73 13.03 8.67
N PRO A 227 -1.85 11.85 8.02
CA PRO A 227 -1.79 11.78 6.56
C PRO A 227 -2.81 12.64 5.81
N PHE A 228 -3.97 12.96 6.40
CA PHE A 228 -5.07 13.70 5.75
C PHE A 228 -5.16 15.17 6.14
N TYR A 229 -4.49 15.59 7.22
CA TYR A 229 -4.54 16.95 7.73
C TYR A 229 -3.15 17.54 7.98
N ILE A 230 -2.98 18.77 7.53
CA ILE A 230 -1.83 19.61 7.81
C ILE A 230 -2.32 20.98 8.25
N ARG A 231 -1.56 21.68 9.10
CA ARG A 231 -1.98 23.00 9.57
C ARG A 231 -0.88 24.02 9.48
N THR A 232 -1.30 25.28 9.46
CA THR A 232 -0.49 26.46 9.79
C THR A 232 -0.85 26.92 11.22
N ASN A 233 -0.49 28.15 11.59
CA ASN A 233 -0.98 28.78 12.81
C ASN A 233 -2.36 29.44 12.66
N SER A 234 -2.98 29.36 11.48
CA SER A 234 -4.29 29.99 11.21
C SER A 234 -5.33 29.05 10.63
N ASN A 235 -4.90 28.05 9.84
CA ASN A 235 -5.79 27.14 9.13
C ASN A 235 -5.34 25.69 9.26
N VAL A 236 -6.31 24.78 9.28
CA VAL A 236 -6.13 23.35 9.01
C VAL A 236 -6.56 23.10 7.57
N TYR A 237 -5.70 22.44 6.81
CA TYR A 237 -5.87 22.08 5.42
C TYR A 237 -6.13 20.58 5.31
N PHE A 238 -6.96 20.22 4.34
CA PHE A 238 -7.31 18.87 3.98
C PHE A 238 -7.69 18.83 2.51
N PHE A 239 -7.76 17.64 1.94
CA PHE A 239 -8.20 17.47 0.56
C PHE A 239 -9.47 16.64 0.54
N LYS A 240 -10.41 17.10 -0.29
CA LYS A 240 -11.72 16.48 -0.49
C LYS A 240 -12.21 16.87 -1.87
N ASP A 241 -12.87 15.94 -2.56
CA ASP A 241 -13.54 16.18 -3.83
C ASP A 241 -12.63 16.79 -4.92
N ASN A 242 -11.35 16.37 -4.97
CA ASN A 242 -10.33 16.93 -5.84
C ASN A 242 -10.02 18.42 -5.61
N GLU A 243 -10.31 18.93 -4.41
CA GLU A 243 -10.07 20.31 -4.02
C GLU A 243 -9.29 20.39 -2.69
N LEU A 244 -8.40 21.39 -2.62
CA LEU A 244 -7.73 21.74 -1.38
C LEU A 244 -8.68 22.62 -0.56
N ASN A 245 -9.05 22.12 0.59
CA ASN A 245 -9.99 22.76 1.49
C ASN A 245 -9.30 23.15 2.80
N LYS A 246 -9.88 24.11 3.51
CA LYS A 246 -9.38 24.56 4.80
C LYS A 246 -10.46 25.10 5.71
N PHE A 247 -10.21 25.02 7.01
CA PHE A 247 -11.00 25.71 8.02
C PHE A 247 -10.10 26.37 9.08
N ALA A 248 -10.58 27.46 9.66
CA ALA A 248 -9.89 28.16 10.74
C ALA A 248 -10.22 27.56 12.11
N LEU A 249 -9.27 27.67 13.03
CA LEU A 249 -9.43 27.29 14.44
C LEU A 249 -9.06 28.47 15.35
N ASN A 250 -9.71 28.55 16.50
CA ASN A 250 -9.45 29.53 17.54
C ASN A 250 -8.23 29.12 18.39
N ASP A 251 -8.13 27.84 18.79
CA ASP A 251 -6.99 27.33 19.55
C ASP A 251 -6.51 25.96 19.04
N PHE A 252 -5.35 25.95 18.38
CA PHE A 252 -4.70 24.75 17.87
C PHE A 252 -4.25 23.76 18.95
N LYS A 253 -4.18 24.18 20.22
CA LYS A 253 -3.88 23.26 21.33
C LYS A 253 -5.05 22.31 21.62
N THR A 254 -6.25 22.62 21.13
CA THR A 254 -7.43 21.78 21.31
C THR A 254 -7.49 20.60 20.34
N ILE A 255 -6.62 20.59 19.31
CA ILE A 255 -6.61 19.53 18.29
C ILE A 255 -6.31 18.18 18.93
N LYS A 256 -7.27 17.27 18.80
CA LYS A 256 -7.11 15.85 19.05
C LYS A 256 -7.33 15.11 17.73
N VAL A 257 -6.28 14.41 17.29
CA VAL A 257 -6.37 13.49 16.16
C VAL A 257 -6.72 12.11 16.70
N PHE A 258 -7.72 11.47 16.11
CA PHE A 258 -8.08 10.10 16.47
C PHE A 258 -7.31 9.14 15.57
N ASP A 259 -6.19 8.60 16.05
CA ASP A 259 -5.32 7.70 15.28
C ASP A 259 -6.06 6.46 14.72
N SER A 260 -7.08 6.04 15.45
CA SER A 260 -8.04 4.98 15.13
C SER A 260 -8.78 5.17 13.81
N ASN A 261 -9.15 6.42 13.53
CA ASN A 261 -9.85 6.82 12.32
C ASN A 261 -9.26 8.16 11.88
N LYS A 262 -8.18 8.10 11.10
CA LYS A 262 -7.36 9.24 10.65
C LYS A 262 -8.17 10.36 9.95
N LEU A 263 -9.45 10.11 9.63
CA LEU A 263 -10.38 11.09 9.08
C LEU A 263 -10.98 12.03 10.14
N TRP A 264 -11.01 11.63 11.41
CA TRP A 264 -11.68 12.35 12.49
C TRP A 264 -10.67 13.19 13.27
N ILE A 265 -10.99 14.48 13.42
CA ILE A 265 -10.26 15.39 14.30
C ILE A 265 -11.26 16.17 15.17
N LYS A 266 -10.92 16.35 16.44
CA LYS A 266 -11.67 17.20 17.35
C LYS A 266 -10.87 18.46 17.63
N ALA A 267 -11.50 19.62 17.53
CA ALA A 267 -10.89 20.91 17.82
C ALA A 267 -11.99 21.91 18.20
N ASP A 268 -11.70 22.83 19.12
CA ASP A 268 -12.62 23.87 19.60
C ASP A 268 -14.03 23.34 19.98
N ASP A 269 -14.08 22.22 20.72
CA ASP A 269 -15.32 21.52 21.08
C ASP A 269 -16.24 21.21 19.88
N LYS A 270 -15.62 21.01 18.70
CA LYS A 270 -16.26 20.55 17.48
C LYS A 270 -15.57 19.29 16.98
N LEU A 271 -16.30 18.52 16.20
CA LEU A 271 -15.81 17.32 15.56
C LEU A 271 -15.83 17.54 14.06
N TYR A 272 -14.71 17.24 13.41
CA TYR A 272 -14.56 17.34 11.97
C TYR A 272 -14.26 15.98 11.40
N VAL A 273 -14.94 15.64 10.31
CA VAL A 273 -14.75 14.38 9.59
C VAL A 273 -14.46 14.74 8.14
N TYR A 274 -13.30 14.32 7.67
CA TYR A 274 -12.80 14.71 6.34
C TYR A 274 -12.89 16.24 6.09
N GLY A 275 -12.57 17.01 7.14
CA GLY A 275 -12.51 18.46 7.18
C GLY A 275 -13.85 19.18 7.29
N GLU A 276 -14.98 18.47 7.25
CA GLU A 276 -16.31 19.05 7.44
C GLU A 276 -16.76 18.97 8.89
N LEU A 277 -17.48 19.99 9.33
CA LEU A 277 -18.10 19.99 10.65
C LEU A 277 -19.13 18.86 10.73
N TYR A 278 -18.90 17.91 11.62
CA TYR A 278 -19.79 16.78 11.84
C TYR A 278 -20.89 17.16 12.82
N THR A 279 -22.13 17.17 12.34
CA THR A 279 -23.32 17.45 13.15
C THR A 279 -24.12 16.20 13.45
N LEU A 280 -24.34 15.89 14.72
CA LEU A 280 -25.20 14.80 15.18
C LEU A 280 -26.00 15.28 16.39
N ASP A 281 -27.32 15.24 16.27
CA ASP A 281 -28.23 15.72 17.31
C ASP A 281 -28.00 14.98 18.63
N GLY A 282 -27.82 15.75 19.70
CA GLY A 282 -27.60 15.25 21.05
C GLY A 282 -26.17 14.78 21.35
N LEU A 283 -25.23 14.87 20.40
CA LEU A 283 -23.83 14.54 20.63
C LEU A 283 -23.13 15.62 21.48
N ASP A 284 -22.45 15.19 22.55
CA ASP A 284 -21.64 16.09 23.38
C ASP A 284 -20.19 16.18 22.85
N TYR A 285 -19.97 17.10 21.91
CA TYR A 285 -18.66 17.31 21.29
C TYR A 285 -17.54 17.62 22.27
N LYS A 286 -17.83 18.33 23.36
CA LYS A 286 -16.85 18.71 24.38
C LYS A 286 -16.31 17.48 25.10
N ASN A 287 -17.16 16.50 25.36
CA ASN A 287 -16.78 15.25 26.03
C ASN A 287 -16.46 14.10 25.06
N PHE A 288 -16.54 14.34 23.74
CA PHE A 288 -16.22 13.33 22.73
C PHE A 288 -14.76 12.84 22.78
N GLU A 289 -14.57 11.53 22.89
CA GLU A 289 -13.29 10.84 22.99
C GLU A 289 -13.30 9.45 22.32
N SER A 290 -12.14 8.97 21.91
CA SER A 290 -11.95 7.61 21.35
C SER A 290 -11.65 6.63 22.47
N LEU A 291 -12.38 5.52 22.52
CA LEU A 291 -12.14 4.43 23.48
C LEU A 291 -11.20 3.36 22.88
N ASN A 292 -11.38 3.04 21.61
CA ASN A 292 -10.48 2.18 20.82
C ASN A 292 -10.60 2.54 19.32
N ASN A 293 -10.21 1.62 18.44
CA ASN A 293 -10.27 1.83 16.99
C ASN A 293 -11.68 1.98 16.37
N TYR A 294 -12.71 1.65 17.14
CA TYR A 294 -14.07 1.50 16.66
C TYR A 294 -15.09 2.28 17.50
N TYR A 295 -14.85 2.38 18.80
CA TYR A 295 -15.78 2.94 19.76
C TYR A 295 -15.36 4.30 20.27
N PHE A 296 -16.34 5.18 20.41
CA PHE A 296 -16.21 6.55 20.89
C PHE A 296 -17.23 6.80 22.02
N SER A 297 -16.91 7.71 22.91
CA SER A 297 -17.78 8.14 24.01
C SER A 297 -17.94 9.65 23.95
N ASP A 298 -19.14 10.15 24.20
CA ASP A 298 -19.38 11.57 24.48
C ASP A 298 -19.67 11.82 25.98
N GLY A 299 -19.39 10.82 26.82
CA GLY A 299 -19.70 10.83 28.25
C GLY A 299 -21.15 10.49 28.60
N LYS A 300 -22.08 10.53 27.64
CA LYS A 300 -23.52 10.19 27.84
C LYS A 300 -23.91 8.91 27.12
N ALA A 301 -23.29 8.65 25.98
CA ALA A 301 -23.51 7.48 25.16
C ALA A 301 -22.20 6.97 24.55
N ILE A 302 -22.25 5.71 24.13
CA ILE A 302 -21.21 5.04 23.36
C ILE A 302 -21.66 4.98 21.91
N TYR A 303 -20.73 5.24 21.02
CA TYR A 303 -20.91 5.22 19.57
C TYR A 303 -19.90 4.27 18.93
N TYR A 304 -20.29 3.71 17.80
CA TYR A 304 -19.46 2.86 16.96
C TYR A 304 -19.32 3.50 15.58
N SER A 305 -18.10 3.56 15.05
CA SER A 305 -17.82 3.90 13.65
C SER A 305 -16.99 2.77 13.05
N GLU A 306 -17.33 2.37 11.82
CA GLU A 306 -16.44 1.53 11.04
C GLU A 306 -15.17 2.32 10.66
N PHE A 307 -14.11 1.58 10.37
CA PHE A 307 -12.87 2.16 9.86
C PHE A 307 -13.15 2.91 8.55
N ASN A 308 -12.66 4.14 8.43
CA ASN A 308 -12.94 5.05 7.31
C ASN A 308 -14.43 5.40 7.08
N SER A 309 -15.32 5.12 8.04
CA SER A 309 -16.71 5.57 7.95
C SER A 309 -16.87 7.03 8.38
N LEU A 310 -17.90 7.67 7.81
CA LEU A 310 -18.36 9.00 8.17
C LEU A 310 -19.51 8.96 9.20
N GLU A 311 -19.94 7.77 9.63
CA GLU A 311 -21.13 7.60 10.47
C GLU A 311 -20.79 7.13 11.89
N LEU A 312 -21.42 7.77 12.88
CA LEU A 312 -21.47 7.31 14.26
C LEU A 312 -22.81 6.65 14.56
N ASN A 313 -22.77 5.35 14.85
CA ASN A 313 -23.92 4.58 15.25
C ASN A 313 -23.97 4.49 16.78
N LYS A 314 -25.08 4.93 17.37
CA LYS A 314 -25.26 4.86 18.83
C LYS A 314 -25.42 3.41 19.29
N VAL A 315 -24.59 3.00 20.24
CA VAL A 315 -24.50 1.62 20.77
C VAL A 315 -25.31 1.48 22.06
N THR A 316 -25.03 2.33 23.05
CA THR A 316 -25.64 2.24 24.40
C THR A 316 -25.48 3.55 25.18
N ASN A 317 -26.34 3.78 26.18
CA ASN A 317 -26.16 4.85 27.18
C ASN A 317 -25.42 4.37 28.43
N ASN A 318 -25.02 3.09 28.51
CA ASN A 318 -24.41 2.49 29.70
C ASN A 318 -22.90 2.75 29.79
N VAL A 319 -22.48 4.01 29.64
CA VAL A 319 -21.07 4.44 29.53
C VAL A 319 -20.22 3.94 30.70
N SER A 320 -20.71 4.05 31.94
CA SER A 320 -19.95 3.71 33.16
C SER A 320 -19.54 2.24 33.27
N SER A 321 -20.25 1.34 32.60
CA SER A 321 -19.97 -0.10 32.60
C SER A 321 -19.41 -0.61 31.26
N PHE A 322 -19.26 0.28 30.29
CA PHE A 322 -18.83 -0.10 28.95
C PHE A 322 -17.34 -0.46 28.94
N SER A 323 -17.03 -1.57 28.28
CA SER A 323 -15.68 -2.07 28.09
C SER A 323 -15.54 -2.55 26.66
N SER A 324 -14.73 -1.84 25.87
CA SER A 324 -14.35 -2.24 24.52
C SER A 324 -13.23 -3.27 24.56
N ILE A 325 -13.29 -4.27 23.67
CA ILE A 325 -12.17 -5.20 23.50
C ILE A 325 -11.13 -4.50 22.61
N LYS A 326 -9.85 -4.59 23.00
CA LYS A 326 -8.75 -3.91 22.31
C LYS A 326 -8.67 -4.40 20.86
N ASN A 327 -8.49 -3.47 19.92
CA ASN A 327 -8.36 -3.73 18.48
C ASN A 327 -9.50 -4.54 17.86
N SER A 328 -10.69 -4.53 18.47
CA SER A 328 -11.79 -5.39 18.06
C SER A 328 -13.12 -4.64 17.97
N PRO A 329 -14.02 -5.03 17.04
CA PRO A 329 -15.38 -4.51 16.98
C PRO A 329 -16.29 -5.08 18.08
N TYR A 330 -15.81 -5.93 18.99
CA TYR A 330 -16.59 -6.41 20.13
C TYR A 330 -16.46 -5.50 21.35
N ALA A 331 -17.55 -5.37 22.09
CA ALA A 331 -17.58 -4.68 23.36
C ALA A 331 -18.69 -5.24 24.26
N LYS A 332 -18.73 -4.78 25.51
CA LYS A 332 -19.78 -5.14 26.45
C LYS A 332 -20.07 -4.02 27.43
N ASP A 333 -21.27 -4.01 27.96
CA ASP A 333 -21.62 -3.27 29.17
C ASP A 333 -22.15 -4.24 30.25
N HIS A 334 -22.69 -3.74 31.36
CA HIS A 334 -23.21 -4.61 32.41
C HIS A 334 -24.42 -5.48 31.99
N LYS A 335 -25.08 -5.13 30.88
CA LYS A 335 -26.34 -5.74 30.42
C LYS A 335 -26.17 -6.55 29.14
N ASN A 336 -25.39 -6.06 28.18
CA ASN A 336 -25.32 -6.62 26.82
C ASN A 336 -23.87 -6.81 26.36
N VAL A 337 -23.72 -7.71 25.40
CA VAL A 337 -22.53 -7.82 24.54
C VAL A 337 -22.87 -7.25 23.17
N TYR A 338 -21.92 -6.55 22.57
CA TYR A 338 -22.05 -5.89 21.28
C TYR A 338 -21.04 -6.44 20.28
N TYR A 339 -21.50 -6.60 19.04
CA TYR A 339 -20.67 -6.63 17.85
C TYR A 339 -21.02 -5.40 17.02
N LYS A 340 -20.04 -4.52 16.83
CA LYS A 340 -20.25 -3.19 16.25
C LYS A 340 -21.31 -2.41 17.05
N ASP A 341 -22.33 -1.89 16.38
CA ASP A 341 -23.48 -1.21 16.96
C ASP A 341 -24.64 -2.15 17.35
N LYS A 342 -24.49 -3.47 17.18
CA LYS A 342 -25.58 -4.45 17.39
C LYS A 342 -25.36 -5.30 18.63
N ILE A 343 -26.45 -5.62 19.33
CA ILE A 343 -26.46 -6.55 20.46
C ILE A 343 -26.30 -8.00 19.94
N ILE A 344 -25.39 -8.76 20.54
CA ILE A 344 -25.34 -10.21 20.40
C ILE A 344 -26.39 -10.80 21.34
N VAL A 345 -27.52 -11.23 20.77
CA VAL A 345 -28.64 -11.78 21.54
C VAL A 345 -28.19 -13.03 22.30
N ASP A 346 -28.67 -13.18 23.53
CA ASP A 346 -28.38 -14.29 24.45
C ASP A 346 -26.93 -14.42 24.94
N ALA A 347 -26.05 -13.48 24.62
CA ALA A 347 -24.69 -13.44 25.16
C ALA A 347 -24.66 -12.93 26.60
N ASP A 348 -23.92 -13.63 27.46
CA ASP A 348 -23.69 -13.21 28.84
C ASP A 348 -22.47 -12.27 28.93
N PRO A 349 -22.64 -10.97 29.22
CA PRO A 349 -21.53 -10.02 29.29
C PRO A 349 -20.50 -10.36 30.39
N LYS A 350 -20.91 -11.04 31.46
CA LYS A 350 -19.99 -11.39 32.56
C LYS A 350 -18.96 -12.42 32.11
N THR A 351 -19.39 -13.38 31.28
CA THR A 351 -18.56 -14.51 30.87
C THR A 351 -18.06 -14.41 29.42
N PHE A 352 -18.49 -13.39 28.68
CA PHE A 352 -18.10 -13.16 27.29
C PHE A 352 -16.59 -13.00 27.10
N LYS A 353 -16.07 -13.67 26.07
CA LYS A 353 -14.68 -13.65 25.62
C LYS A 353 -14.61 -13.62 24.09
N TYR A 354 -13.60 -12.91 23.59
CA TYR A 354 -13.19 -12.91 22.19
C TYR A 354 -11.72 -13.34 22.13
N ASP A 355 -11.45 -14.38 21.35
CA ASP A 355 -10.10 -14.83 20.99
C ASP A 355 -9.82 -14.37 19.56
N ASP A 356 -8.88 -13.43 19.41
CA ASP A 356 -8.52 -12.82 18.13
C ASP A 356 -7.72 -13.77 17.23
N GLU A 357 -6.90 -14.66 17.81
CA GLU A 357 -6.02 -15.55 17.04
C GLU A 357 -6.82 -16.64 16.31
N ASN A 358 -7.88 -17.13 16.96
CA ASN A 358 -8.73 -18.20 16.44
C ASN A 358 -10.12 -17.70 15.99
N GLU A 359 -10.36 -16.39 16.05
CA GLU A 359 -11.66 -15.76 15.78
C GLU A 359 -12.84 -16.36 16.57
N ILE A 360 -12.59 -16.81 17.80
CA ILE A 360 -13.62 -17.46 18.64
C ILE A 360 -14.38 -16.42 19.45
N VAL A 361 -15.70 -16.42 19.28
CA VAL A 361 -16.65 -15.57 20.02
C VAL A 361 -17.49 -16.47 20.92
N GLN A 362 -17.38 -16.31 22.25
CA GLN A 362 -18.05 -17.23 23.19
C GLN A 362 -18.38 -16.60 24.54
N ASP A 363 -19.29 -17.25 25.25
CA ASP A 363 -19.53 -17.06 26.68
C ASP A 363 -19.54 -18.43 27.40
N ALA A 364 -19.85 -18.45 28.69
CA ALA A 364 -19.87 -19.71 29.45
C ALA A 364 -20.90 -20.75 28.95
N LYS A 365 -21.89 -20.34 28.15
CA LYS A 365 -22.93 -21.23 27.60
C LYS A 365 -22.53 -21.79 26.22
N GLY A 366 -21.49 -21.26 25.59
CA GLY A 366 -20.93 -21.78 24.34
C GLY A 366 -20.56 -20.68 23.33
N GLU A 367 -20.23 -21.13 22.13
CA GLU A 367 -19.77 -20.28 21.03
C GLU A 367 -20.91 -19.66 20.22
N PHE A 368 -20.59 -18.54 19.56
CA PHE A 368 -21.44 -17.86 18.59
C PHE A 368 -20.83 -17.97 17.19
N SER A 369 -21.68 -17.96 16.17
CA SER A 369 -21.29 -17.80 14.77
C SER A 369 -22.04 -16.63 14.14
N PHE A 370 -21.42 -15.95 13.19
CA PHE A 370 -22.07 -14.89 12.43
C PHE A 370 -22.94 -15.50 11.32
N ASP A 371 -24.25 -15.29 11.40
CA ASP A 371 -25.18 -15.65 10.34
C ASP A 371 -25.15 -14.58 9.25
N LEU A 372 -24.58 -14.91 8.09
CA LEU A 372 -24.46 -14.01 6.94
C LEU A 372 -25.81 -13.57 6.36
N LYS A 373 -26.85 -14.42 6.45
CA LYS A 373 -28.19 -14.11 5.92
C LYS A 373 -28.90 -13.11 6.83
N GLN A 374 -28.79 -13.31 8.14
CA GLN A 374 -29.43 -12.45 9.15
C GLN A 374 -28.55 -11.27 9.57
N LYS A 375 -27.28 -11.24 9.15
CA LYS A 375 -26.26 -10.25 9.51
C LYS A 375 -26.15 -10.04 11.03
N LYS A 376 -26.18 -11.13 11.80
CA LYS A 376 -26.07 -11.10 13.27
C LYS A 376 -25.38 -12.34 13.82
N TYR A 377 -24.87 -12.24 15.04
CA TYR A 377 -24.39 -13.41 15.77
C TYR A 377 -25.56 -14.25 16.30
N VAL A 378 -25.42 -15.57 16.18
CA VAL A 378 -26.33 -16.56 16.76
C VAL A 378 -25.51 -17.59 17.51
N ARG A 379 -26.06 -18.13 18.59
CA ARG A 379 -25.40 -19.20 19.34
C ARG A 379 -25.33 -20.45 18.47
N LYS A 380 -24.16 -21.09 18.40
CA LYS A 380 -24.01 -22.39 17.72
C LYS A 380 -24.86 -23.41 18.47
N GLN A 381 -25.74 -24.09 17.74
CA GLN A 381 -26.42 -25.27 18.29
C GLN A 381 -25.38 -26.40 18.39
N LYS A 382 -25.32 -27.05 19.55
CA LYS A 382 -24.46 -28.21 19.76
C LYS A 382 -24.95 -29.41 18.98
#